data_AF-A0A967R2Z1-F1
#
_entry.id   AF-A0A967R2Z1-F1
#
_cell.length_a   1.000
_cell.length_b   1.000
_cell.length_c   1.000
_cell.angle_alpha   90.00
_cell.angle_beta   90.00
_cell.angle_gamma   90.00
#
_symmetry.space_group_name_H-M   'P 1'
#
loop_
_entity.id
_entity.type
_entity.pdbx_description
1 polymer ?
#
loop_
_entity_poly.entity_id
_entity_poly.type
_entity_poly.pdbx_seq_one_letter_code
_entity_poly.pdbx_strand_id
1 'polypeptide(L)' 'HLEYMLSKIPMNRLGQVEEVAELVAWLSSEACSFSTGAVFDISGGRATY' A
#
# COMPACT_ATOMS: atom_id res chain seq x y z
N HIS A 1 -14.15 -16.22 6.93
CA HIS A 1 -13.55 -15.70 5.68
C HIS A 1 -12.70 -14.45 5.94
N LEU A 2 -13.21 -13.46 6.69
CA LEU A 2 -12.46 -12.27 7.08
C LEU A 2 -11.18 -12.57 7.88
N GLU A 3 -11.26 -13.40 8.92
CA GLU A 3 -10.10 -13.80 9.73
C GLU A 3 -8.99 -14.46 8.91
N TYR A 4 -9.37 -15.32 7.96
CA TYR A 4 -8.42 -15.91 7.02
C TYR A 4 -7.72 -14.85 6.18
N MET A 5 -8.45 -13.87 5.62
CA MET A 5 -7.84 -12.76 4.88
C MET A 5 -6.89 -11.93 5.75
N LEU A 6 -7.29 -11.59 6.98
CA LEU A 6 -6.47 -10.84 7.91
C LEU A 6 -5.18 -11.59 8.27
N SER A 7 -5.25 -12.91 8.48
CA SER A 7 -4.06 -13.75 8.74
C SER A 7 -3.03 -13.75 7.62
N LYS A 8 -3.42 -13.35 6.40
CA LYS A 8 -2.51 -13.22 5.24
C LYS A 8 -1.92 -11.82 5.12
N ILE A 9 -2.39 -10.85 5.89
CA ILE A 9 -1.86 -9.49 5.93
C ILE A 9 -0.99 -9.37 7.19
N PRO A 10 0.34 -9.22 7.09
CA PRO A 10 1.21 -9.06 8.25
C PRO A 10 0.80 -7.95 9.22
N MET A 11 0.25 -6.84 8.71
CA MET A 11 -0.29 -5.76 9.55
C MET A 11 -1.59 -6.12 10.28
N ASN A 12 -2.16 -7.30 10.02
CA ASN A 12 -3.36 -7.86 10.65
C ASN A 12 -4.58 -6.93 10.68
N ARG A 13 -4.71 -6.10 9.63
CA ARG A 13 -5.85 -5.21 9.43
C ARG A 13 -6.09 -4.96 7.94
N LEU A 14 -7.28 -4.46 7.62
CA LEU A 14 -7.54 -3.91 6.30
C LEU A 14 -6.88 -2.54 6.15
N GLY A 15 -6.40 -2.25 4.95
CA GLY A 15 -5.99 -0.90 4.56
C GLY A 15 -7.21 0.03 4.51
N GLN A 16 -6.98 1.30 4.78
CA GLN A 16 -7.97 2.37 4.67
C GLN A 16 -7.81 3.10 3.34
N VAL A 17 -8.89 3.72 2.86
CA VAL A 17 -8.88 4.47 1.59
C VAL A 17 -7.91 5.64 1.66
N GLU A 18 -7.82 6.27 2.83
CA GLU A 18 -6.95 7.40 3.10
C GLU A 18 -5.47 7.02 2.95
N GLU A 19 -5.07 5.81 3.32
CA GLU A 19 -3.69 5.35 3.17
C GLU A 19 -3.30 5.21 1.70
N VAL A 20 -4.23 4.76 0.86
CA VAL A 20 -4.05 4.71 -0.60
C VAL A 20 -4.00 6.12 -1.18
N ALA A 21 -4.89 7.00 -0.74
CA ALA A 21 -4.95 8.39 -1.20
C ALA A 21 -3.66 9.15 -0.86
N GLU A 22 -3.12 8.99 0.35
CA GLU A 22 -1.87 9.61 0.77
C GLU A 22 -0.67 9.11 -0.04
N LEU A 23 -0.58 7.81 -0.31
CA LEU A 23 0.48 7.27 -1.19
C LEU A 23 0.39 7.88 -2.59
N VAL A 24 -0.81 7.93 -3.18
CA VAL A 24 -1.03 8.53 -4.50
C VAL A 24 -0.71 10.03 -4.50
N ALA A 25 -1.08 10.75 -3.45
CA ALA A 25 -0.78 12.17 -3.30
C ALA A 25 0.73 12.41 -3.26
N TRP A 26 1.47 11.62 -2.49
CA TRP A 26 2.93 11.71 -2.45
C TRP A 26 3.56 11.39 -3.81
N LEU A 27 3.13 10.31 -4.47
CA LEU A 27 3.62 9.91 -5.80
C LEU A 27 3.37 10.99 -6.86
N SER A 28 2.29 11.75 -6.71
CA SER A 28 1.91 12.82 -7.64
C SER A 28 2.52 14.19 -7.28
N SER A 29 3.27 14.28 -6.18
CA SER A 29 3.85 15.52 -5.69
C SER A 29 5.28 15.74 -6.17
N GLU A 30 5.77 16.98 -6.09
CA GLU A 30 7.16 17.34 -6.35
C GLU A 30 8.16 16.62 -5.43
N ALA A 31 7.70 16.11 -4.28
CA ALA A 31 8.54 15.34 -3.36
C ALA A 31 8.99 13.99 -3.96
N CYS A 32 8.28 13.49 -4.97
CA CYS A 32 8.61 12.24 -5.69
C CYS A 32 9.22 12.51 -7.08
N SER A 33 9.79 13.69 -7.30
CA SER A 33 10.24 14.18 -8.63
C SER A 33 11.36 13.38 -9.31
N PHE A 34 12.06 12.50 -8.60
CA PHE A 34 13.15 11.68 -9.16
C PHE A 34 12.85 10.18 -9.17
N SER A 35 11.59 9.78 -8.98
CA SER A 35 11.15 8.39 -9.06
C SER A 35 10.31 8.17 -10.31
N THR A 36 10.57 7.08 -11.04
CA THR A 36 9.74 6.65 -12.18
C THR A 36 9.88 5.16 -12.43
N GLY A 37 8.88 4.55 -13.07
CA GLY A 37 8.89 3.13 -13.47
C GLY A 37 8.83 2.12 -12.32
N ALA A 38 8.56 2.57 -11.09
CA ALA A 38 8.47 1.71 -9.92
C ALA A 38 7.03 1.28 -9.61
N VAL A 39 6.88 0.11 -8.98
CA VAL A 39 5.63 -0.36 -8.39
C VAL A 39 5.73 -0.21 -6.88
N PHE A 40 4.79 0.51 -6.27
CA PHE A 40 4.72 0.71 -4.83
C PHE A 40 3.64 -0.20 -4.24
N ASP A 41 4.06 -1.15 -3.40
CA ASP A 41 3.14 -2.05 -2.71
C ASP A 41 2.42 -1.34 -1.56
N ILE A 42 1.10 -1.49 -1.49
CA ILE A 42 0.29 -1.04 -0.36
C ILE A 42 -0.60 -2.16 0.19
N SER A 43 -0.03 -3.38 0.28
CA SER A 43 -0.80 -4.57 0.64
C SER A 43 -0.86 -4.87 2.15
N GLY A 44 -0.24 -4.01 2.98
CA GLY A 44 -0.02 -4.30 4.40
C GLY A 44 0.94 -5.48 4.63
N GLY A 45 1.82 -5.75 3.66
CA GLY A 45 2.81 -6.84 3.66
C GLY A 45 2.30 -8.17 3.09
N ARG A 46 1.10 -8.22 2.51
CA ARG A 46 0.49 -9.46 1.99
C ARG A 46 1.17 -9.96 0.71
N ALA A 47 1.70 -9.06 -0.11
CA ALA A 47 2.37 -9.43 -1.35
C ALA A 47 3.69 -10.18 -1.11
N THR A 48 4.05 -11.10 -2.01
CA THR A 48 5.20 -12.03 -1.86
C THR A 48 6.08 -12.12 -3.11
N TYR A 49 5.92 -11.17 -4.04
CA TYR A 49 6.72 -11.10 -5.27
C TYR A 49 8.13 -10.56 -5.03
#